data_AF-A0A3C0EE04-F1
#
_entry.id   AF-A0A3C0EE04-F1
#
_cell.length_a   1.000
_cell.length_b   1.000
_cell.length_c   1.000
_cell.angle_alpha   90.00
_cell.angle_beta   90.00
_cell.angle_gamma   90.00
#
_symmetry.space_group_name_H-M   'P 1'
#
loop_
_entity.id
_entity.type
_entity.pdbx_description
1 polymer ?
#
loop_
_entity_poly.entity_id
_entity_poly.type
_entity_poly.pdbx_seq_one_letter_code
_entity_poly.pdbx_strand_id
1 'polypeptide(L)' 'LPSLKQAVDAGGWLCAPPESIIGKIQDLQDRYPGLQSINVGSVIGTPQKVILEQLERFGTEVMPKFTGKS' A
#
# COMPACT_ATOMS: atom_id res chain seq x y z
N LEU A 1 1.85 -12.94 -19.87
CA LEU A 1 1.38 -12.67 -18.49
C LEU A 1 2.58 -12.22 -17.68
N PRO A 2 2.56 -11.04 -17.05
CA PRO A 2 3.67 -10.59 -16.20
C PRO A 2 3.80 -11.52 -14.99
N SER A 3 5.04 -11.75 -14.54
CA SER A 3 5.28 -12.48 -13.30
C SER A 3 4.87 -11.64 -12.08
N LEU A 4 4.68 -12.28 -10.93
CA LEU A 4 4.43 -11.56 -9.67
C LEU A 4 5.52 -10.52 -9.39
N LYS A 5 6.78 -10.88 -9.63
CA LYS A 5 7.91 -9.96 -9.49
C LYS A 5 7.77 -8.74 -10.41
N GLN A 6 7.39 -8.95 -11.67
CA GLN A 6 7.17 -7.85 -12.60
C GLN A 6 5.99 -6.96 -12.20
N ALA A 7 4.93 -7.52 -11.60
CA ALA A 7 3.79 -6.75 -11.09
C ALA A 7 4.16 -5.91 -9.85
N VAL A 8 5.02 -6.44 -8.97
CA VAL A 8 5.60 -5.72 -7.83
C VAL A 8 6.54 -4.62 -8.31
N ASP A 9 7.46 -4.92 -9.24
CA ASP A 9 8.41 -3.96 -9.80
C ASP A 9 7.69 -2.81 -10.53
N ALA A 10 6.57 -3.09 -11.20
CA ALA A 10 5.72 -2.09 -11.84
C ALA A 10 4.93 -1.20 -10.84
N GLY A 11 5.01 -1.50 -9.54
CA GLY A 11 4.29 -0.79 -8.47
C GLY A 11 2.79 -1.07 -8.43
N GLY A 12 2.32 -2.11 -9.13
CA GLY A 12 0.91 -2.50 -9.12
C GLY A 12 0.50 -3.30 -7.89
N TRP A 13 1.46 -3.94 -7.22
CA TRP A 13 1.22 -4.80 -6.05
C TRP A 13 2.18 -4.45 -4.91
N LEU A 14 1.62 -4.07 -3.76
CA LEU A 14 2.35 -3.71 -2.55
C LEU A 14 2.53 -4.94 -1.65
N CYS A 15 3.42 -5.85 -2.04
CA CYS A 15 3.73 -7.07 -1.28
C CYS A 15 5.02 -6.92 -0.47
N ALA A 16 5.10 -5.93 0.41
CA ALA A 16 6.36 -5.54 1.06
C ALA A 16 6.16 -5.17 2.54
N PRO A 17 7.23 -5.06 3.34
CA PRO A 17 7.17 -4.55 4.70
C PRO A 17 6.56 -3.14 4.77
N PRO A 18 6.00 -2.72 5.93
CA PRO A 18 5.38 -1.42 6.11
C PRO A 18 6.24 -0.24 5.63
N GLU A 19 7.55 -0.27 5.87
CA GLU A 19 8.50 0.78 5.49
C GLU A 19 8.56 0.96 3.97
N SER A 20 8.50 -0.14 3.24
CA SER A 20 8.49 -0.12 1.77
C SER A 20 7.18 0.44 1.23
N ILE A 21 6.05 0.15 1.89
CA ILE A 21 4.74 0.71 1.55
C ILE A 21 4.72 2.22 1.79
N ILE A 22 5.26 2.67 2.93
CA ILE A 22 5.36 4.09 3.28
C ILE A 22 6.19 4.84 2.24
N GLY A 23 7.36 4.32 1.87
CA GLY A 23 8.22 4.92 0.83
C GLY A 23 7.48 5.03 -0.51
N LYS A 24 6.75 3.97 -0.90
CA LYS A 24 5.98 4.01 -2.16
C LYS A 24 4.87 5.06 -2.15
N ILE A 25 4.18 5.25 -1.01
CA ILE A 25 3.15 6.29 -0.88
C ILE A 25 3.80 7.69 -0.94
N GLN A 26 4.99 7.88 -0.36
CA GLN A 26 5.74 9.13 -0.46
C GLN A 26 6.13 9.44 -1.91
N ASP A 27 6.65 8.45 -2.65
CA ASP A 27 6.94 8.59 -4.08
C ASP A 27 5.69 8.98 -4.89
N LEU A 28 4.51 8.46 -4.51
CA LEU A 28 3.24 8.84 -5.14
C LEU A 28 2.84 10.28 -4.82
N GLN A 29 3.09 10.78 -3.61
CA GLN A 29 2.85 12.18 -3.26
C GLN A 29 3.74 13.13 -4.06
N ASP A 30 5.02 12.78 -4.25
CA ASP A 30 5.94 13.56 -5.07
C ASP A 30 5.54 13.55 -6.56
N ARG A 31 5.07 12.41 -7.05
CA ARG A 31 4.62 12.25 -8.45
C ARG A 31 3.28 12.94 -8.72
N TYR A 32 2.39 13.01 -7.73
CA TYR A 32 1.05 13.60 -7.85
C TYR A 32 0.85 14.69 -6.80
N PRO A 33 1.37 15.92 -7.03
CA PRO A 33 1.19 17.04 -6.11
C PRO A 33 -0.30 17.29 -5.84
N GLY A 34 -0.68 17.31 -4.56
CA GLY A 34 -2.07 17.49 -4.11
C GLY A 34 -2.87 16.20 -3.92
N LEU A 35 -2.26 15.02 -4.03
CA LEU A 35 -2.89 13.72 -3.71
C LEU A 35 -3.55 13.73 -2.32
N GLN A 36 -4.88 13.59 -2.28
CA GLN A 36 -5.67 13.61 -1.04
C GLN A 36 -6.07 12.23 -0.54
N SER A 37 -6.17 11.25 -1.45
CA SER A 37 -6.69 9.92 -1.13
C SER A 37 -6.02 8.86 -1.97
N ILE A 38 -5.87 7.68 -1.37
CA ILE A 38 -5.44 6.45 -2.04
C ILE A 38 -6.45 5.35 -1.74
N ASN A 39 -6.68 4.48 -2.71
CA ASN A 39 -7.45 3.26 -2.51
C ASN A 39 -6.48 2.08 -2.46
N VAL A 40 -6.61 1.24 -1.44
CA VAL A 40 -5.81 0.03 -1.26
C VAL A 40 -6.77 -1.15 -1.18
N GLY A 41 -6.55 -2.17 -2.00
CA GLY A 41 -7.42 -3.33 -2.10
C GLY A 41 -6.63 -4.64 -2.06
N SER A 42 -7.22 -5.67 -1.45
CA SER A 42 -6.71 -7.04 -1.54
C SER A 42 -7.07 -7.67 -2.89
N VAL A 43 -6.30 -8.66 -3.30
CA VAL A 43 -6.47 -9.33 -4.59
C VAL A 43 -7.63 -10.32 -4.53
N ILE A 44 -8.29 -10.55 -5.67
CA ILE A 44 -9.44 -11.47 -5.76
C ILE A 44 -9.02 -12.85 -5.26
N GLY A 45 -9.84 -13.43 -4.37
CA GLY A 45 -9.58 -14.75 -3.78
C GLY A 45 -8.72 -14.74 -2.50
N THR A 46 -8.28 -13.58 -2.01
CA THR A 46 -7.60 -13.48 -0.72
C THR A 46 -8.53 -13.96 0.40
N PRO A 47 -8.12 -14.92 1.26
CA PRO A 47 -8.95 -15.37 2.37
C PRO A 47 -9.29 -14.21 3.33
N GLN A 48 -10.53 -14.15 3.82
CA GLN A 48 -11.01 -13.08 4.71
C GLN A 48 -10.09 -12.85 5.92
N LYS A 49 -9.62 -13.94 6.56
CA LYS A 49 -8.70 -13.83 7.71
C LYS A 49 -7.42 -13.06 7.36
N VAL A 50 -6.87 -13.30 6.16
CA VAL A 50 -5.67 -12.60 5.68
C VAL A 50 -5.99 -11.14 5.38
N ILE A 51 -7.15 -10.85 4.77
CA ILE A 51 -7.57 -9.46 4.53
C ILE A 51 -7.63 -8.68 5.86
N LEU A 52 -8.23 -9.25 6.89
CA LEU A 52 -8.35 -8.61 8.20
C LEU A 52 -6.98 -8.34 8.84
N GLU A 53 -6.08 -9.32 8.82
CA GLU A 53 -4.70 -9.15 9.30
C GLU A 53 -3.97 -8.03 8.54
N GLN A 54 -4.08 -8.00 7.21
CA GLN A 54 -3.43 -6.97 6.40
C GLN A 54 -4.02 -5.57 6.64
N LEU A 55 -5.33 -5.46 6.83
CA LEU A 55 -5.99 -4.19 7.17
C LEU A 55 -5.55 -3.68 8.54
N GLU A 56 -5.47 -4.56 9.55
CA GLU A 56 -5.00 -4.21 10.89
C GLU A 56 -3.55 -3.70 10.87
N ARG A 57 -2.67 -4.43 10.18
CA ARG A 57 -1.26 -4.03 10.02
C ARG A 57 -1.11 -2.74 9.25
N PHE A 58 -1.86 -2.55 8.16
CA PHE A 58 -1.84 -1.29 7.41
C PHE A 58 -2.29 -0.11 8.29
N GLY A 59 -3.36 -0.29 9.05
CA GLY A 59 -3.91 0.73 9.95
C GLY A 59 -2.97 1.11 11.09
N THR A 60 -2.20 0.15 11.62
CA THR A 60 -1.32 0.38 12.78
C THR A 60 0.12 0.71 12.41
N GLU A 61 0.64 0.18 11.30
CA GLU A 61 2.05 0.31 10.91
C GLU A 61 2.28 1.35 9.79
N VAL A 62 1.29 1.62 8.93
CA VAL A 62 1.43 2.51 7.76
C VAL A 62 0.70 3.84 7.94
N MET A 63 -0.61 3.81 8.20
CA MET A 63 -1.45 5.03 8.28
C MET A 63 -0.90 6.11 9.25
N PRO A 64 -0.36 5.77 10.44
CA PRO A 64 0.13 6.78 11.39
C PRO A 64 1.25 7.67 10.87
N LYS A 65 1.98 7.25 9.81
CA LYS A 65 3.02 8.07 9.18
C LYS A 65 2.47 9.21 8.32
N PHE A 66 1.18 9.13 7.95
CA PHE A 66 0.51 10.11 7.09
C PHE A 66 -0.56 10.90 7.84
N THR A 67 -1.08 10.40 8.97
CA THR A 67 -2.00 11.12 9.85
C THR A 67 -1.24 12.04 10.80
N GLY A 68 -0.90 13.25 10.34
CA GLY A 68 -0.16 14.21 11.16
C GLY A 68 0.18 15.55 10.50
N LYS A 69 -0.34 15.84 9.30
CA LYS A 69 -0.22 17.16 8.66
C LYS A 69 -1.63 17.72 8.43
N SER A 70 -2.13 18.40 9.47
CA SER A 70 -3.14 19.46 9.31
C SER A 70 -2.42 20.80 9.20
#